data_AF-A0A9N9IIN8-F1
#
_entry.id   AF-A0A9N9IIN8-F1
#
_cell.length_a   1.000
_cell.length_b   1.000
_cell.length_c   1.000
_cell.angle_alpha   90.00
_cell.angle_beta   90.00
_cell.angle_gamma   90.00
#
_symmetry.space_group_name_H-M   'P 1'
#
loop_
_entity.id
_entity.type
_entity.pdbx_description
1 polymer ?
#
loop_
_entity_poly.entity_id
_entity_poly.type
_entity_poly.pdbx_seq_one_letter_code
_entity_poly.pdbx_strand_id
1 'polypeptide(L)'
;MKDHIKYIHRQNFDFNHLLESLHINNSSDVYNVTEDKGQYQQRYYDDPISTIELDKFKERVNLIDLGKRSEKLIHFGSLFSSNRNVRQLPESIEFWNKLMRNMLPNNPIINYIADKIIDKIGGMNSYIGVHPRLKDSFFAKRRNNTVQGLIEKIQTDFKDGVCLTTKIYLAIDIKRDHSSLQPFFQTFSCIYVLDDFNDLLEPLRFLKNPRDGMILYDFLIPLVDLIVVSKGSKFYGTEKSTFSSYAKRLNEAWIR
;
A
#
# COMPACT_ATOMS: atom_id res chain seq x y z
N MET A 1 20.96 -1.67 4.32
CA MET A 1 19.64 -2.38 4.24
C MET A 1 19.87 -3.87 4.14
N LYS A 2 20.70 -4.34 3.20
CA LYS A 2 21.19 -5.73 3.17
C LYS A 2 21.93 -6.13 4.45
N ASP A 3 22.58 -5.18 5.13
CA ASP A 3 23.29 -5.41 6.40
C ASP A 3 22.34 -5.66 7.58
N HIS A 4 21.05 -5.33 7.44
CA HIS A 4 20.04 -5.51 8.49
C HIS A 4 18.96 -6.54 8.13
N ILE A 5 18.79 -6.86 6.84
CA ILE A 5 17.74 -7.76 6.36
C ILE A 5 18.35 -8.82 5.43
N LYS A 6 18.33 -10.08 5.89
CA LYS A 6 18.59 -11.24 5.04
C LYS A 6 17.29 -11.68 4.38
N TYR A 7 17.23 -11.60 3.05
CA TYR A 7 16.11 -12.11 2.27
C TYR A 7 16.31 -13.59 1.98
N ILE A 8 15.28 -14.39 2.25
CA ILE A 8 15.22 -15.80 1.86
C ILE A 8 14.00 -15.96 0.97
N HIS A 9 14.24 -16.27 -0.31
CA HIS A 9 13.16 -16.56 -1.23
C HIS A 9 12.56 -17.92 -0.90
N ARG A 10 11.23 -17.95 -0.73
CA ARG A 10 10.50 -19.16 -0.39
C ARG A 10 9.62 -19.59 -1.55
N GLN A 11 9.51 -20.90 -1.71
CA GLN A 11 8.73 -21.51 -2.77
C GLN A 11 7.22 -21.53 -2.44
N ASN A 12 6.86 -21.46 -1.17
CA ASN A 12 5.48 -21.37 -0.71
C ASN A 12 5.47 -20.74 0.70
N PHE A 13 4.28 -20.54 1.24
CA PHE A 13 4.07 -20.03 2.60
C PHE A 13 3.87 -21.14 3.64
N ASP A 14 4.08 -22.40 3.27
CA ASP A 14 3.89 -23.54 4.16
C ASP A 14 4.91 -23.50 5.30
N PHE A 15 4.45 -23.68 6.54
CA PHE A 15 5.33 -23.51 7.69
C PHE A 15 6.37 -24.64 7.80
N ASN A 16 6.03 -25.87 7.45
CA ASN A 16 6.99 -26.99 7.51
C ASN A 16 8.14 -26.80 6.52
N HIS A 17 7.81 -26.38 5.30
CA HIS A 17 8.83 -26.04 4.30
C HIS A 17 9.71 -24.86 4.72
N LEU A 18 9.24 -23.94 5.58
CA LEU A 18 10.11 -22.92 6.17
C LEU A 18 11.18 -23.58 7.03
N LEU A 19 10.75 -24.45 7.95
CA LEU A 19 11.63 -25.10 8.91
C LEU A 19 12.66 -25.98 8.21
N GLU A 20 12.24 -26.77 7.21
CA GLU A 20 13.14 -27.56 6.36
C GLU A 20 14.21 -26.68 5.69
N SER A 21 13.81 -25.55 5.10
CA SER A 21 14.74 -24.63 4.41
C SER A 21 15.73 -23.94 5.34
N LEU A 22 15.40 -23.87 6.63
CA LEU A 22 16.26 -23.32 7.68
C LEU A 22 17.02 -24.40 8.47
N HIS A 23 16.85 -25.68 8.10
CA HIS A 23 17.39 -26.84 8.81
C HIS A 23 16.99 -26.88 10.31
N ILE A 24 15.75 -26.50 10.61
CA ILE A 24 15.16 -26.54 11.94
C ILE A 24 14.28 -27.78 12.05
N ASN A 25 14.74 -28.78 12.81
CA ASN A 25 14.05 -30.06 12.97
C ASN A 25 13.33 -30.21 14.32
N ASN A 26 13.62 -29.34 15.29
CA ASN A 26 13.04 -29.39 16.63
C ASN A 26 12.06 -28.24 16.83
N SER A 27 10.83 -28.54 17.24
CA SER A 27 9.81 -27.53 17.52
C SER A 27 10.19 -26.60 18.67
N SER A 28 11.03 -27.05 19.61
CA SER A 28 11.53 -26.20 20.70
C SER A 28 12.51 -25.12 20.23
N ASP A 29 13.03 -25.21 19.00
CA ASP A 29 13.88 -24.18 18.39
C ASP A 29 13.05 -23.05 17.76
N VAL A 30 11.72 -23.10 17.88
CA VAL A 30 10.80 -22.14 17.25
C VAL A 30 9.86 -21.54 18.28
N TYR A 31 9.82 -20.20 18.32
CA TYR A 31 8.84 -19.47 19.08
C TYR A 31 7.79 -18.84 18.14
N ASN A 32 6.56 -19.36 18.17
CA ASN A 32 5.43 -18.76 17.45
C ASN A 32 4.81 -17.65 18.29
N VAL A 33 5.14 -16.39 17.95
CA VAL A 33 4.69 -15.21 18.70
C VAL A 33 3.16 -15.09 18.68
N THR A 34 2.51 -15.51 17.60
CA THR A 34 1.08 -15.32 17.40
C THR A 34 0.20 -16.45 17.90
N GLU A 35 0.78 -17.64 18.08
CA GLU A 35 0.07 -18.91 18.34
C GLU A 35 -1.14 -19.13 17.41
N ASP A 36 -1.13 -18.50 16.22
CA ASP A 36 -2.21 -18.53 15.22
C ASP A 36 -3.61 -18.17 15.76
N LYS A 37 -3.69 -17.46 16.90
CA LYS A 37 -4.93 -17.10 17.60
C LYS A 37 -5.79 -16.05 16.87
N GLY A 38 -5.22 -15.31 15.91
CA GLY A 38 -5.97 -14.43 15.03
C GLY A 38 -5.26 -13.14 14.60
N GLN A 39 -5.87 -12.44 13.64
CA GLN A 39 -5.30 -11.27 12.96
C GLN A 39 -5.06 -10.03 13.85
N TYR A 40 -5.60 -9.99 15.07
CA TYR A 40 -5.43 -8.89 16.02
C TYR A 40 -5.02 -9.41 17.41
N GLN A 41 -4.28 -10.50 17.46
CA GLN A 41 -3.82 -11.04 18.74
C GLN A 41 -2.78 -10.12 19.40
N GLN A 42 -1.57 -10.03 18.85
CA GLN A 42 -0.49 -9.22 19.44
C GLN A 42 -0.26 -7.89 18.73
N ARG A 43 0.02 -6.85 19.51
CA ARG A 43 0.63 -5.59 19.06
C ARG A 43 2.07 -5.52 19.55
N TYR A 44 2.98 -5.16 18.65
CA TYR A 44 4.42 -5.15 18.88
C TYR A 44 4.91 -3.74 19.19
N TYR A 45 5.76 -3.61 20.20
CA TYR A 45 6.29 -2.34 20.69
C TYR A 45 7.81 -2.36 20.69
N ASP A 46 8.44 -1.40 20.02
CA ASP A 46 9.89 -1.23 20.07
C ASP A 46 10.35 -0.60 21.40
N ASP A 47 9.56 0.32 21.95
CA ASP A 47 9.81 0.96 23.23
C ASP A 47 9.09 0.24 24.40
N PRO A 48 9.82 -0.36 25.37
CA PRO A 48 9.22 -1.05 26.51
C PRO A 48 8.48 -0.12 27.48
N ILE A 49 8.76 1.18 27.50
CA ILE A 49 8.06 2.15 28.36
C ILE A 49 6.91 2.89 27.65
N SER A 50 6.59 2.48 26.42
CA SER A 50 5.46 3.04 25.66
C SER A 50 4.16 3.07 26.45
N THR A 51 3.46 4.19 26.40
CA THR A 51 2.09 4.38 26.94
C THR A 51 1.01 4.25 25.85
N ILE A 52 1.37 3.86 24.62
CA ILE A 52 0.40 3.73 23.53
C ILE A 52 -0.48 2.49 23.77
N GLU A 53 -1.80 2.72 23.86
CA GLU A 53 -2.82 1.69 24.06
C GLU A 53 -2.79 0.58 23.00
N LEU A 54 -3.45 -0.54 23.26
CA LEU A 54 -3.46 -1.71 22.36
C LEU A 54 -4.26 -1.53 21.06
N ASP A 55 -5.03 -0.44 20.89
CA ASP A 55 -5.99 -0.30 19.77
C ASP A 55 -6.93 -1.53 19.75
N LYS A 56 -7.12 -2.18 18.60
CA LYS A 56 -7.93 -3.39 18.42
C LYS A 56 -7.24 -4.71 18.81
N PHE A 57 -6.01 -4.66 19.33
CA PHE A 57 -5.24 -5.85 19.67
C PHE A 57 -5.50 -6.32 21.10
N LYS A 58 -5.20 -7.59 21.39
CA LYS A 58 -5.48 -8.20 22.70
C LYS A 58 -4.28 -8.22 23.62
N GLU A 59 -3.07 -8.35 23.07
CA GLU A 59 -1.86 -8.59 23.84
C GLU A 59 -0.72 -7.67 23.40
N ARG A 60 0.05 -7.18 24.37
CA ARG A 60 1.28 -6.42 24.14
C ARG A 60 2.46 -7.36 24.09
N VAL A 61 3.34 -7.16 23.12
CA VAL A 61 4.64 -7.82 23.04
C VAL A 61 5.72 -6.75 22.85
N ASN A 62 6.64 -6.63 23.81
CA ASN A 62 7.81 -5.78 23.63
C ASN A 62 8.86 -6.53 22.81
N LEU A 63 9.39 -5.88 21.78
CA LEU A 63 10.40 -6.47 20.90
C LEU A 63 11.71 -6.77 21.63
N ILE A 64 12.04 -6.00 22.69
CA ILE A 64 13.22 -6.26 23.53
C ILE A 64 13.15 -7.61 24.25
N ASP A 65 11.95 -8.09 24.57
CA ASP A 65 11.78 -9.39 25.24
C ASP A 65 11.96 -10.54 24.25
N LEU A 66 11.62 -10.32 22.97
CA LEU A 66 11.91 -11.26 21.90
C LEU A 66 13.42 -11.41 21.67
N GLY A 67 14.21 -10.35 21.85
CA GLY A 67 15.67 -10.39 21.73
C GLY A 67 16.37 -11.22 22.83
N LYS A 68 15.70 -11.53 23.94
CA LYS A 68 16.23 -12.35 25.05
C LYS A 68 16.00 -13.85 24.86
N ARG A 69 15.28 -14.23 23.80
CA ARG A 69 14.89 -15.61 23.51
C ARG A 69 16.05 -16.41 22.93
N SER A 70 16.08 -17.71 23.22
CA SER A 70 17.13 -18.64 22.75
C SER A 70 16.74 -19.44 21.52
N GLU A 71 15.46 -19.40 21.11
CA GLU A 71 14.99 -20.08 19.91
C GLU A 71 15.68 -19.56 18.64
N LYS A 72 15.94 -20.48 17.70
CA LYS A 72 16.59 -20.16 16.42
C LYS A 72 15.67 -19.38 15.49
N LEU A 73 14.35 -19.57 15.63
CA LEU A 73 13.34 -18.89 14.82
C LEU A 73 12.28 -18.25 15.71
N ILE A 74 12.13 -16.94 15.57
CA ILE A 74 10.96 -16.20 16.08
C ILE A 74 10.00 -16.02 14.91
N HIS A 75 8.91 -16.78 14.94
CA HIS A 75 7.90 -16.78 13.88
C HIS A 75 6.75 -15.85 14.25
N PHE A 76 6.56 -14.83 13.43
CA PHE A 76 5.40 -13.95 13.51
C PHE A 76 4.37 -14.47 12.49
N GLY A 77 3.22 -14.97 12.94
CA GLY A 77 2.17 -15.45 12.03
C GLY A 77 1.55 -14.31 11.24
N SER A 78 0.45 -13.72 11.71
CA SER A 78 -0.17 -12.59 11.01
C SER A 78 0.59 -11.27 11.25
N LEU A 79 1.02 -10.62 10.17
CA LEU A 79 1.53 -9.24 10.19
C LEU A 79 0.47 -8.21 9.77
N PHE A 80 -0.80 -8.60 9.74
CA PHE A 80 -1.90 -7.74 9.30
C PHE A 80 -2.06 -6.51 10.20
N SER A 81 -2.48 -5.38 9.60
CA SER A 81 -2.65 -4.03 10.18
C SER A 81 -1.39 -3.15 10.20
N SER A 82 -1.51 -1.94 9.64
CA SER A 82 -0.47 -0.89 9.71
C SER A 82 -0.12 -0.46 11.14
N ASN A 83 -1.06 -0.63 12.07
CA ASN A 83 -0.90 -0.24 13.47
C ASN A 83 -0.27 -1.34 14.34
N ARG A 84 -0.02 -2.53 13.79
CA ARG A 84 0.49 -3.69 14.55
C ARG A 84 1.83 -3.43 15.20
N ASN A 85 2.70 -2.69 14.51
CA ASN A 85 4.02 -2.32 15.03
C ASN A 85 3.97 -0.87 15.49
N VAL A 86 4.05 -0.65 16.79
CA VAL A 86 4.29 0.65 17.41
C VAL A 86 5.78 0.93 17.31
N ARG A 87 6.11 2.07 16.68
CA ARG A 87 7.48 2.53 16.45
C ARG A 87 7.62 3.89 17.10
N GLN A 88 8.45 3.98 18.14
CA GLN A 88 8.68 5.20 18.90
C GLN A 88 10.16 5.54 19.03
N LEU A 89 11.04 4.55 19.00
CA LEU A 89 12.48 4.80 19.10
C LEU A 89 12.98 5.55 17.86
N PRO A 90 13.83 6.58 18.01
CA PRO A 90 14.34 7.37 16.89
C PRO A 90 14.97 6.51 15.79
N GLU A 91 15.76 5.50 16.16
CA GLU A 91 16.45 4.60 15.24
C GLU A 91 15.47 3.74 14.44
N SER A 92 14.41 3.24 15.09
CA SER A 92 13.33 2.50 14.44
C SER A 92 12.60 3.36 13.39
N ILE A 93 12.32 4.62 13.74
CA ILE A 93 11.65 5.57 12.86
C ILE A 93 12.56 5.90 11.66
N GLU A 94 13.83 6.17 11.89
CA GLU A 94 14.81 6.45 10.84
C GLU A 94 14.96 5.26 9.89
N PHE A 95 15.16 4.05 10.44
CA PHE A 95 15.27 2.83 9.65
C PHE A 95 14.01 2.58 8.83
N TRP A 96 12.83 2.74 9.42
CA TRP A 96 11.55 2.58 8.72
C TRP A 96 11.43 3.57 7.56
N ASN A 97 11.77 4.85 7.78
CA ASN A 97 11.75 5.86 6.72
C ASN A 97 12.71 5.50 5.58
N LYS A 98 13.91 5.03 5.91
CA LYS A 98 14.90 4.56 4.92
C LYS A 98 14.39 3.34 4.15
N LEU A 99 13.87 2.33 4.84
CA LEU A 99 13.28 1.14 4.21
C LEU A 99 12.15 1.53 3.26
N MET A 100 11.20 2.33 3.73
CA MET A 100 10.03 2.71 2.95
C MET A 100 10.37 3.57 1.72
N ARG A 101 11.47 4.33 1.71
CA ARG A 101 11.94 5.03 0.51
C ARG A 101 12.55 4.10 -0.55
N ASN A 102 13.01 2.92 -0.14
CA ASN A 102 13.57 1.91 -1.04
C ASN A 102 12.52 0.88 -1.54
N MET A 103 11.33 0.87 -0.94
CA MET A 103 10.21 0.02 -1.35
C MET A 103 9.42 0.69 -2.49
N LEU A 104 10.06 0.89 -3.64
CA LEU A 104 9.43 1.44 -4.84
C LEU A 104 9.07 0.29 -5.81
N PRO A 105 7.88 0.30 -6.44
CA PRO A 105 7.59 -0.63 -7.53
C PRO A 105 8.63 -0.46 -8.64
N ASN A 106 9.27 -1.54 -9.06
CA ASN A 106 10.33 -1.52 -10.07
C ASN A 106 10.23 -2.71 -11.01
N ASN A 107 9.14 -2.76 -11.77
CA ASN A 107 8.98 -3.71 -12.86
C ASN A 107 8.98 -2.94 -14.19
N PRO A 108 9.82 -3.31 -15.16
CA PRO A 108 9.98 -2.52 -16.39
C PRO A 108 8.69 -2.40 -17.21
N ILE A 109 7.83 -3.42 -17.20
CA ILE A 109 6.55 -3.39 -17.92
C ILE A 109 5.55 -2.47 -17.21
N ILE A 110 5.47 -2.56 -15.87
CA ILE A 110 4.59 -1.68 -15.08
C ILE A 110 5.01 -0.22 -15.25
N ASN A 111 6.32 0.06 -15.16
CA ASN A 111 6.86 1.41 -15.33
C ASN A 111 6.61 1.93 -16.74
N TYR A 112 6.88 1.12 -17.78
CA TYR A 112 6.60 1.48 -19.17
C TYR A 112 5.13 1.86 -19.40
N ILE A 113 4.19 1.06 -18.89
CA ILE A 113 2.76 1.33 -19.02
C ILE A 113 2.40 2.62 -18.27
N ALA A 114 2.86 2.78 -17.04
CA ALA A 114 2.59 3.96 -16.23
C ALA A 114 3.11 5.23 -16.91
N ASP A 115 4.34 5.22 -17.44
CA ASP A 115 4.93 6.35 -18.15
C ASP A 115 4.09 6.74 -19.38
N LYS A 116 3.61 5.76 -20.16
CA LYS A 116 2.71 6.03 -21.31
C LYS A 116 1.39 6.66 -20.91
N ILE A 117 0.81 6.25 -19.78
CA ILE A 117 -0.42 6.86 -19.24
C ILE A 117 -0.13 8.30 -18.79
N ILE A 118 0.96 8.49 -18.04
CA ILE A 118 1.40 9.81 -17.54
C ILE A 118 1.62 10.78 -18.71
N ASP A 119 2.30 10.35 -19.76
CA ASP A 119 2.53 11.16 -20.98
C ASP A 119 1.22 11.60 -21.63
N LYS A 120 0.22 10.70 -21.73
CA LYS A 120 -1.10 11.03 -22.28
C LYS A 120 -1.87 12.03 -21.42
N ILE A 121 -1.69 11.99 -20.10
CA ILE A 121 -2.34 12.94 -19.18
C ILE A 121 -1.62 14.31 -19.24
N GLY A 122 -0.35 14.38 -19.64
CA GLY A 122 0.39 15.63 -19.82
C GLY A 122 1.78 15.66 -19.18
N GLY A 123 2.25 14.51 -18.69
CA GLY A 123 3.55 14.36 -18.05
C GLY A 123 3.49 14.37 -16.52
N MET A 124 4.61 14.00 -15.90
CA MET A 124 4.75 14.04 -14.44
C MET A 124 4.56 15.47 -13.94
N ASN A 125 3.92 15.63 -12.77
CA ASN A 125 3.58 16.92 -12.16
C ASN A 125 2.60 17.80 -12.96
N SER A 126 1.96 17.33 -14.04
CA SER A 126 1.00 18.12 -14.83
C SER A 126 -0.47 17.94 -14.42
N TYR A 127 -0.75 17.10 -13.42
CA TYR A 127 -2.08 16.69 -12.97
C TYR A 127 -2.06 16.41 -11.47
N ILE A 128 -3.21 16.34 -10.81
CA ILE A 128 -3.30 15.84 -9.42
C ILE A 128 -3.74 14.37 -9.39
N GLY A 129 -3.20 13.63 -8.42
CA GLY A 129 -3.61 12.26 -8.13
C GLY A 129 -4.68 12.21 -7.06
N VAL A 130 -5.74 11.46 -7.30
CA VAL A 130 -6.84 11.29 -6.34
C VAL A 130 -7.20 9.80 -6.22
N HIS A 131 -7.33 9.30 -5.00
CA HIS A 131 -7.73 7.91 -4.74
C HIS A 131 -8.91 7.86 -3.75
N PRO A 132 -10.15 7.83 -4.24
CA PRO A 132 -11.32 7.46 -3.45
C PRO A 132 -11.38 5.94 -3.31
N ARG A 133 -11.02 5.41 -2.14
CA ARG A 133 -11.29 4.01 -1.76
C ARG A 133 -12.78 3.88 -1.41
N LEU A 134 -13.54 3.13 -2.19
CA LEU A 134 -15.00 3.06 -2.11
C LEU A 134 -15.55 1.62 -1.99
N LYS A 135 -14.70 0.61 -2.21
CA LYS A 135 -15.05 -0.82 -2.13
C LYS A 135 -14.85 -1.38 -0.72
N ASP A 136 -15.57 -2.47 -0.41
CA ASP A 136 -15.59 -3.22 0.85
C ASP A 136 -16.32 -2.55 2.01
N SER A 137 -16.86 -3.36 2.94
CA SER A 137 -17.86 -2.95 3.94
C SER A 137 -17.54 -1.65 4.69
N PHE A 138 -16.29 -1.45 5.13
CA PHE A 138 -15.89 -0.25 5.85
C PHE A 138 -15.95 1.01 4.97
N PHE A 139 -15.40 0.97 3.76
CA PHE A 139 -15.35 2.12 2.85
C PHE A 139 -16.67 2.32 2.11
N ALA A 140 -17.38 1.22 1.80
CA ALA A 140 -18.70 1.23 1.18
C ALA A 140 -19.74 2.02 2.02
N LYS A 141 -19.67 1.92 3.35
CA LYS A 141 -20.51 2.71 4.26
C LYS A 141 -20.18 4.21 4.28
N ARG A 142 -19.01 4.60 3.77
CA ARG A 142 -18.47 5.97 3.82
C ARG A 142 -18.30 6.60 2.44
N ARG A 143 -18.81 5.98 1.35
CA ARG A 143 -18.56 6.44 -0.03
C ARG A 143 -18.88 7.90 -0.23
N ASN A 144 -20.10 8.32 0.12
CA ASN A 144 -20.56 9.69 -0.08
C ASN A 144 -19.66 10.70 0.66
N ASN A 145 -19.39 10.45 1.94
CA ASN A 145 -18.52 11.32 2.75
C ASN A 145 -17.09 11.35 2.23
N THR A 146 -16.59 10.22 1.71
CA THR A 146 -15.23 10.13 1.13
C THR A 146 -15.14 10.96 -0.14
N VAL A 147 -16.12 10.85 -1.03
CA VAL A 147 -16.17 11.60 -2.28
C VAL A 147 -16.31 13.09 -2.01
N GLN A 148 -17.29 13.49 -1.21
CA GLN A 148 -17.51 14.91 -0.86
C GLN A 148 -16.28 15.53 -0.19
N GLY A 149 -15.72 14.85 0.82
CA GLY A 149 -14.54 15.37 1.52
C GLY A 149 -13.28 15.46 0.67
N LEU A 150 -13.16 14.67 -0.41
CA LEU A 150 -12.06 14.82 -1.37
C LEU A 150 -12.32 15.99 -2.33
N ILE A 151 -13.56 16.16 -2.82
CA ILE A 151 -13.96 17.29 -3.65
C ILE A 151 -13.71 18.62 -2.92
N GLU A 152 -14.20 18.75 -1.69
CA GLU A 152 -14.05 19.96 -0.86
C GLU A 152 -12.57 20.32 -0.65
N LYS A 153 -11.72 19.32 -0.38
CA LYS A 153 -10.28 19.52 -0.21
C LYS A 153 -9.61 20.01 -1.48
N ILE A 154 -9.96 19.43 -2.63
CA ILE A 154 -9.40 19.84 -3.92
C ILE A 154 -9.82 21.28 -4.24
N GLN A 155 -11.12 21.61 -4.08
CA GLN A 155 -11.63 22.97 -4.33
C GLN A 155 -11.01 24.01 -3.37
N THR A 156 -10.73 23.63 -2.12
CA THR A 156 -10.06 24.52 -1.17
C THR A 156 -8.62 24.83 -1.58
N ASP A 157 -7.91 23.82 -2.08
CA ASP A 157 -6.49 23.95 -2.43
C ASP A 157 -6.25 24.60 -3.79
N PHE A 158 -7.17 24.42 -4.73
CA PHE A 158 -7.13 25.03 -6.05
C PHE A 158 -8.30 26.01 -6.15
N LYS A 159 -8.04 27.29 -5.87
CA LYS A 159 -9.02 28.40 -5.92
C LYS A 159 -9.52 28.73 -7.34
N ASP A 160 -9.66 27.73 -8.20
CA ASP A 160 -10.11 27.85 -9.58
C ASP A 160 -11.51 27.23 -9.73
N GLY A 161 -12.31 27.75 -10.66
CA GLY A 161 -13.70 27.35 -10.90
C GLY A 161 -13.89 25.94 -11.52
N VAL A 162 -15.02 25.75 -12.23
CA VAL A 162 -15.54 24.46 -12.77
C VAL A 162 -14.53 23.65 -13.61
N CYS A 163 -13.52 24.31 -14.17
CA CYS A 163 -12.37 23.62 -14.75
C CYS A 163 -11.12 24.05 -13.97
N LEU A 164 -10.65 23.19 -13.08
CA LEU A 164 -9.25 23.26 -12.67
C LEU A 164 -8.43 23.28 -13.96
N THR A 165 -7.54 24.25 -14.12
CA THR A 165 -6.50 24.20 -15.17
C THR A 165 -5.69 22.90 -15.06
N THR A 166 -5.66 22.34 -13.86
CA THR A 166 -4.98 21.09 -13.52
C THR A 166 -5.89 19.88 -13.73
N LYS A 167 -5.43 18.91 -14.54
CA LYS A 167 -6.11 17.63 -14.78
C LYS A 167 -6.13 16.76 -13.53
N ILE A 168 -7.06 15.80 -13.45
CA ILE A 168 -7.16 14.84 -12.35
C ILE A 168 -6.97 13.43 -12.87
N TYR A 169 -6.07 12.66 -12.26
CA TYR A 169 -6.07 11.20 -12.39
C TYR A 169 -6.71 10.58 -11.15
N LEU A 170 -7.77 9.80 -11.35
CA LEU A 170 -8.61 9.22 -10.32
C LEU A 170 -8.45 7.69 -10.29
N ALA A 171 -7.68 7.19 -9.32
CA ALA A 171 -7.52 5.76 -9.04
C ALA A 171 -8.76 5.23 -8.32
N ILE A 172 -9.55 4.36 -8.96
CA ILE A 172 -10.85 3.89 -8.45
C ILE A 172 -10.87 2.36 -8.29
N ASP A 173 -11.61 1.90 -7.28
CA ASP A 173 -11.79 0.50 -6.94
C ASP A 173 -13.21 -0.03 -7.21
N ILE A 174 -14.04 0.79 -7.85
CA ILE A 174 -15.40 0.50 -8.29
C ILE A 174 -15.57 0.92 -9.75
N LYS A 175 -16.67 0.51 -10.39
CA LYS A 175 -16.94 0.89 -11.79
C LYS A 175 -17.09 2.41 -11.95
N ARG A 176 -16.58 2.94 -13.07
CA ARG A 176 -16.66 4.37 -13.43
C ARG A 176 -18.08 4.93 -13.38
N ASP A 177 -19.07 4.15 -13.80
CA ASP A 177 -20.48 4.53 -13.87
C ASP A 177 -21.22 4.48 -12.52
N HIS A 178 -20.56 4.04 -11.44
CA HIS A 178 -21.18 3.89 -10.14
C HIS A 178 -21.66 5.25 -9.59
N SER A 179 -22.89 5.29 -9.08
CA SER A 179 -23.57 6.54 -8.66
C SER A 179 -22.79 7.38 -7.65
N SER A 180 -22.03 6.74 -6.76
CA SER A 180 -21.19 7.46 -5.79
C SER A 180 -20.06 8.30 -6.40
N LEU A 181 -19.64 8.02 -7.63
CA LEU A 181 -18.61 8.81 -8.33
C LEU A 181 -19.21 9.96 -9.15
N GLN A 182 -20.52 9.97 -9.38
CA GLN A 182 -21.18 11.04 -10.15
C GLN A 182 -20.86 12.45 -9.64
N PRO A 183 -20.81 12.74 -8.32
CA PRO A 183 -20.42 14.05 -7.84
C PRO A 183 -19.02 14.48 -8.29
N PHE A 184 -18.05 13.56 -8.38
CA PHE A 184 -16.71 13.85 -8.88
C PHE A 184 -16.74 14.27 -10.35
N PHE A 185 -17.38 13.46 -11.21
CA PHE A 185 -17.47 13.72 -12.66
C PHE A 185 -18.35 14.92 -13.02
N GLN A 186 -19.30 15.29 -12.16
CA GLN A 186 -20.11 16.50 -12.31
C GLN A 186 -19.36 17.76 -11.86
N THR A 187 -18.42 17.62 -10.91
CA THR A 187 -17.68 18.76 -10.35
C THR A 187 -16.45 19.12 -11.17
N PHE A 188 -15.72 18.14 -11.70
CA PHE A 188 -14.50 18.36 -12.48
C PHE A 188 -14.64 17.79 -13.90
N SER A 189 -14.24 18.57 -14.89
CA SER A 189 -14.35 18.22 -16.32
C SER A 189 -13.18 17.39 -16.88
N CYS A 190 -11.99 17.48 -16.29
CA CYS A 190 -10.77 16.82 -16.79
C CYS A 190 -10.33 15.66 -15.88
N ILE A 191 -11.17 14.62 -15.80
CA ILE A 191 -10.88 13.40 -15.01
C ILE A 191 -10.50 12.24 -15.94
N TYR A 192 -9.37 11.61 -15.61
CA TYR A 192 -8.90 10.37 -16.20
C TYR A 192 -8.93 9.26 -15.15
N VAL A 193 -9.35 8.05 -15.54
CA VAL A 193 -9.25 6.84 -14.73
C VAL A 193 -8.49 5.77 -15.51
N LEU A 194 -8.03 4.71 -14.84
CA LEU A 194 -7.26 3.66 -15.50
C LEU A 194 -7.99 3.05 -16.72
N ASP A 195 -9.31 2.91 -16.67
CA ASP A 195 -10.14 2.37 -17.76
C ASP A 195 -10.04 3.19 -19.07
N ASP A 196 -9.66 4.48 -18.99
CA ASP A 196 -9.45 5.33 -20.17
C ASP A 196 -8.19 4.94 -20.98
N PHE A 197 -7.37 4.04 -20.44
CA PHE A 197 -6.08 3.62 -21.00
C PHE A 197 -5.99 2.09 -21.18
N ASN A 198 -7.13 1.42 -21.34
CA ASN A 198 -7.19 -0.05 -21.46
C ASN A 198 -6.31 -0.61 -22.59
N ASP A 199 -6.13 0.14 -23.68
CA ASP A 199 -5.24 -0.18 -24.79
C ASP A 199 -3.77 -0.32 -24.37
N LEU A 200 -3.34 0.48 -23.39
CA LEU A 200 -1.97 0.46 -22.87
C LEU A 200 -1.71 -0.71 -21.90
N LEU A 201 -2.77 -1.37 -21.40
CA LEU A 201 -2.65 -2.45 -20.42
C LEU A 201 -2.35 -3.83 -21.04
N GLU A 202 -2.42 -3.95 -22.37
CA GLU A 202 -2.21 -5.21 -23.09
C GLU A 202 -0.91 -5.94 -22.71
N PRO A 203 0.28 -5.29 -22.60
CA PRO A 203 1.51 -5.97 -22.21
C PRO A 203 1.41 -6.69 -20.86
N LEU A 204 0.58 -6.18 -19.94
CA LEU A 204 0.39 -6.77 -18.62
C LEU A 204 -0.40 -8.08 -18.68
N ARG A 205 -1.29 -8.25 -19.67
CA ARG A 205 -2.12 -9.46 -19.84
C ARG A 205 -1.29 -10.69 -20.20
N PHE A 206 -0.13 -10.49 -20.80
CA PHE A 206 0.79 -11.56 -21.19
C PHE A 206 1.85 -11.87 -20.15
N LEU A 207 1.95 -11.07 -19.08
CA LEU A 207 2.93 -11.31 -18.05
C LEU A 207 2.53 -12.52 -17.20
N LYS A 208 3.39 -13.54 -17.22
CA LYS A 208 3.22 -14.77 -16.46
C LYS A 208 4.28 -14.88 -15.39
N ASN A 209 3.90 -15.45 -14.25
CA ASN A 209 4.86 -15.94 -13.29
C ASN A 209 5.71 -17.04 -13.97
N PRO A 210 7.04 -16.88 -14.08
CA PRO A 210 7.88 -17.84 -14.80
C PRO A 210 7.88 -19.23 -14.15
N ARG A 211 7.42 -19.34 -12.89
CA ARG A 211 7.45 -20.59 -12.14
C ARG A 211 6.24 -21.49 -12.34
N ASP A 212 5.04 -20.93 -12.41
CA ASP A 212 3.78 -21.68 -12.48
C ASP A 212 2.91 -21.28 -13.69
N GLY A 213 3.35 -20.30 -14.49
CA GLY A 213 2.63 -19.81 -15.66
C GLY A 213 1.40 -18.96 -15.33
N MET A 214 1.15 -18.65 -14.06
CA MET A 214 0.00 -17.85 -13.63
C MET A 214 0.06 -16.45 -14.26
N ILE A 215 -1.05 -16.02 -14.86
CA ILE A 215 -1.19 -14.67 -15.41
C ILE A 215 -1.18 -13.68 -14.24
N LEU A 216 -0.28 -12.70 -14.30
CA LEU A 216 -0.04 -11.76 -13.21
C LEU A 216 -0.88 -10.48 -13.28
N TYR A 217 -1.73 -10.35 -14.31
CA TYR A 217 -2.49 -9.13 -14.60
C TYR A 217 -3.20 -8.54 -13.38
N ASP A 218 -4.04 -9.34 -12.71
CA ASP A 218 -4.85 -8.88 -11.56
C ASP A 218 -4.00 -8.51 -10.34
N PHE A 219 -2.80 -9.05 -10.22
CA PHE A 219 -1.87 -8.75 -9.13
C PHE A 219 -1.09 -7.44 -9.37
N LEU A 220 -0.87 -7.08 -10.63
CA LEU A 220 0.01 -5.99 -11.01
C LEU A 220 -0.72 -4.75 -11.52
N ILE A 221 -1.96 -4.88 -12.00
CA ILE A 221 -2.74 -3.72 -12.44
C ILE A 221 -2.89 -2.66 -11.33
N PRO A 222 -3.06 -2.99 -10.03
CA PRO A 222 -3.13 -1.96 -8.99
C PRO A 222 -1.80 -1.22 -8.81
N LEU A 223 -0.67 -1.81 -9.20
CA LEU A 223 0.64 -1.15 -9.14
C LEU A 223 0.80 -0.13 -10.27
N VAL A 224 0.21 -0.37 -11.45
CA VAL A 224 0.13 0.64 -12.51
C VAL A 224 -0.64 1.84 -11.99
N ASP A 225 -1.85 1.60 -11.46
CA ASP A 225 -2.73 2.65 -10.92
C ASP A 225 -2.04 3.45 -9.80
N LEU A 226 -1.35 2.74 -8.90
CA LEU A 226 -0.56 3.31 -7.81
C LEU A 226 0.56 4.23 -8.32
N ILE A 227 1.32 3.83 -9.34
CA ILE A 227 2.40 4.66 -9.89
C ILE A 227 1.81 5.91 -10.54
N VAL A 228 0.80 5.76 -11.39
CA VAL A 228 0.19 6.89 -12.12
C VAL A 228 -0.41 7.89 -11.13
N VAL A 229 -1.21 7.46 -10.16
CA VAL A 229 -1.82 8.40 -9.19
C VAL A 229 -0.77 9.11 -8.34
N SER A 230 0.37 8.47 -8.08
CA SER A 230 1.42 9.04 -7.23
C SER A 230 2.35 10.01 -7.96
N LYS A 231 2.30 10.10 -9.29
CA LYS A 231 3.14 10.98 -10.12
C LYS A 231 2.51 12.35 -10.41
N GLY A 232 1.29 12.60 -9.94
CA GLY A 232 0.64 13.91 -10.03
C GLY A 232 1.25 14.93 -9.06
N SER A 233 1.22 16.23 -9.37
CA SER A 233 1.80 17.34 -8.61
C SER A 233 1.37 17.40 -7.14
N LYS A 234 0.20 16.86 -6.81
CA LYS A 234 -0.32 16.69 -5.46
C LYS A 234 -1.19 15.45 -5.38
N PHE A 235 -1.21 14.79 -4.22
CA PHE A 235 -1.99 13.58 -3.97
C PHE A 235 -3.07 13.77 -2.89
N TYR A 236 -4.29 13.30 -3.18
CA TYR A 236 -5.43 13.23 -2.27
C TYR A 236 -5.91 11.79 -2.15
N GLY A 237 -6.03 11.25 -0.94
CA GLY A 237 -6.44 9.87 -0.74
C GLY A 237 -7.40 9.67 0.42
N THR A 238 -8.12 8.55 0.40
CA THR A 238 -9.00 8.13 1.50
C THR A 238 -8.20 7.74 2.75
N GLU A 239 -8.65 8.22 3.91
CA GLU A 239 -8.10 7.86 5.22
C GLU A 239 -8.19 6.33 5.46
N LYS A 240 -7.23 5.76 6.19
CA LYS A 240 -7.15 4.32 6.54
C LYS A 240 -6.95 3.35 5.36
N SER A 241 -6.93 3.84 4.12
CA SER A 241 -6.58 3.04 2.96
C SER A 241 -5.07 2.85 2.87
N THR A 242 -4.61 1.60 2.90
CA THR A 242 -3.19 1.25 2.74
C THR A 242 -2.66 1.66 1.36
N PHE A 243 -3.50 1.55 0.32
CA PHE A 243 -3.19 2.08 -1.01
C PHE A 243 -2.95 3.59 -0.96
N SER A 244 -3.85 4.35 -0.34
CA SER A 244 -3.70 5.82 -0.22
C SER A 244 -2.43 6.19 0.55
N SER A 245 -2.14 5.48 1.64
CA SER A 245 -0.91 5.70 2.42
C SER A 245 0.35 5.40 1.61
N TYR A 246 0.32 4.38 0.75
CA TYR A 246 1.46 4.08 -0.12
C TYR A 246 1.60 5.11 -1.25
N ALA A 247 0.49 5.47 -1.90
CA ALA A 247 0.48 6.46 -2.97
C ALA A 247 1.01 7.82 -2.49
N LYS A 248 0.54 8.29 -1.32
CA LYS A 248 1.04 9.51 -0.70
C LYS A 248 2.56 9.47 -0.47
N ARG A 249 3.09 8.35 0.03
CA ARG A 249 4.53 8.19 0.23
C ARG A 249 5.33 8.21 -1.07
N LEU A 250 4.82 7.59 -2.13
CA LEU A 250 5.46 7.62 -3.45
C LEU A 250 5.46 9.04 -4.03
N ASN A 251 4.34 9.75 -3.90
CA ASN A 251 4.21 11.15 -4.28
C ASN A 251 5.25 12.03 -3.57
N GLU A 252 5.36 11.90 -2.25
CA GLU A 252 6.36 12.60 -1.44
C GLU A 252 7.81 12.21 -1.77
N ALA A 253 8.04 11.02 -2.33
CA ALA A 253 9.38 10.55 -2.71
C ALA A 253 9.79 11.03 -4.12
N TRP A 254 8.84 11.25 -5.02
CA TRP A 254 9.10 11.64 -6.41
C TRP A 254 9.01 13.14 -6.69
N ILE A 255 8.31 13.90 -5.84
CA ILE A 255 8.11 15.36 -6.03
C ILE A 255 9.12 16.19 -5.22
N ARG A 256 9.96 15.54 -4.41
CA ARG A 256 11.11 16.17 -3.75
C ARG A 256 12.25 16.41 -4.72
#